data_AF-A0A9D6MP16-F1
#
_entry.id   AF-A0A9D6MP16-F1
#
_cell.length_a   1.000
_cell.length_b   1.000
_cell.length_c   1.000
_cell.angle_alpha   90.00
_cell.angle_beta   90.00
_cell.angle_gamma   90.00
#
_symmetry.space_group_name_H-M   'P 1'
#
loop_
_entity.id
_entity.type
_entity.pdbx_description
1 polymer ?
#
loop_
_entity_poly.entity_id
_entity_poly.type
_entity_poly.pdbx_seq_one_letter_code
_entity_poly.pdbx_strand_id
1 'polypeptide(L)'
;MSTYSIYHKPCPACGSVVSTDTKRCDCGYAFGAADETAPLPEEQALQEEELFEAYLAARVDQTVAKVESVRIELAANPSDLRKADRLLQAVQEALILRDERDAQSAKTAQARIAARAAREKISPAAPDDLPVQSDRPTETFRAQQAARAEKIVEAFSNTEIKTCPHCNTTLPVTSTLCFCGYNFSRHDFMLPRAVDNSLDADKPRSK
;
A
#
# COMPACT_ATOMS: atom_id res chain seq x y z
N MET A 1 -34.05 -20.50 -3.74
CA MET A 1 -32.68 -20.55 -3.19
C MET A 1 -32.00 -21.75 -3.81
N SER A 2 -31.12 -21.57 -4.80
CA SER A 2 -30.42 -22.70 -5.43
C SER A 2 -29.44 -23.32 -4.45
N THR A 3 -29.67 -24.58 -4.10
CA THR A 3 -28.76 -25.42 -3.31
C THR A 3 -27.62 -25.89 -4.21
N TYR A 4 -26.61 -25.06 -4.41
CA TYR A 4 -25.40 -25.51 -5.07
C TYR A 4 -24.55 -26.31 -4.08
N SER A 5 -24.11 -27.49 -4.52
CA SER A 5 -23.11 -28.29 -3.81
C SER A 5 -21.77 -27.53 -3.85
N ILE A 6 -21.03 -27.53 -2.73
CA ILE A 6 -19.70 -26.88 -2.60
C ILE A 6 -18.67 -27.39 -3.62
N TYR A 7 -18.93 -28.51 -4.28
CA TYR A 7 -18.08 -29.12 -5.30
C TYR A 7 -18.39 -28.67 -6.72
N HIS A 8 -19.31 -27.73 -6.90
CA HIS A 8 -19.71 -27.25 -8.22
C HIS A 8 -19.65 -25.73 -8.30
N LYS A 9 -19.19 -25.23 -9.44
CA LYS A 9 -19.13 -23.80 -9.77
C LYS A 9 -19.86 -23.53 -11.09
N PRO A 10 -20.65 -22.45 -11.20
CA PRO A 10 -21.23 -22.06 -12.47
C PRO A 10 -20.16 -21.48 -13.40
N CYS A 11 -20.19 -21.86 -14.67
CA CYS A 11 -19.37 -21.25 -15.70
C CYS A 11 -19.83 -19.81 -15.94
N PRO A 12 -18.97 -18.79 -15.80
CA PRO A 12 -19.37 -17.41 -16.02
C PRO A 12 -19.66 -17.11 -17.51
N ALA A 13 -19.18 -17.95 -18.43
CA ALA A 13 -19.42 -17.76 -19.86
C ALA A 13 -20.75 -18.36 -20.35
N CYS A 14 -21.12 -19.56 -19.90
CA CYS A 14 -22.31 -20.26 -20.41
C CYS A 14 -23.32 -20.68 -19.34
N GLY A 15 -23.03 -20.45 -18.06
CA GLY A 15 -23.91 -20.80 -16.94
C GLY A 15 -23.99 -22.30 -16.62
N SER A 16 -23.25 -23.17 -17.33
CA SER A 16 -23.22 -24.59 -16.99
C SER A 16 -22.58 -24.82 -15.63
N VAL A 17 -23.13 -25.77 -14.88
CA VAL A 17 -22.60 -26.14 -13.57
C VAL A 17 -21.53 -27.20 -13.79
N VAL A 18 -20.28 -26.87 -13.46
CA VAL A 18 -19.13 -27.78 -13.62
C VAL A 18 -18.51 -28.09 -12.26
N SER A 19 -17.71 -29.15 -12.18
CA SER A 19 -16.93 -29.44 -10.97
C SER A 19 -15.95 -28.31 -10.66
N THR A 20 -15.68 -28.06 -9.38
CA THR A 20 -14.67 -27.09 -8.94
C THR A 20 -13.29 -27.39 -9.52
N ASP A 21 -12.96 -28.65 -9.78
CA ASP A 21 -11.67 -29.10 -10.28
C ASP A 21 -11.55 -28.99 -11.82
N THR A 22 -12.66 -28.70 -12.52
CA THR A 22 -12.67 -28.56 -13.97
C THR A 22 -11.90 -27.30 -14.38
N LYS A 23 -10.80 -27.49 -15.13
CA LYS A 23 -9.94 -26.42 -15.65
C LYS A 23 -10.55 -25.68 -16.85
N ARG A 24 -11.40 -26.35 -17.63
CA ARG A 24 -12.03 -25.75 -18.81
C ARG A 24 -13.45 -26.28 -18.98
N CYS A 25 -14.40 -25.37 -19.17
CA CYS A 25 -15.78 -25.68 -19.50
C CYS A 25 -15.91 -26.18 -20.94
N ASP A 26 -16.93 -26.99 -21.23
CA ASP A 26 -17.27 -27.42 -22.59
C ASP A 26 -17.53 -26.26 -23.56
N CYS A 27 -17.96 -25.09 -23.06
CA CYS A 27 -18.12 -23.88 -23.88
C CYS A 27 -16.79 -23.20 -24.25
N GLY A 28 -15.65 -23.76 -23.81
CA GLY A 28 -14.31 -23.23 -24.05
C GLY A 28 -13.77 -22.29 -22.97
N TYR A 29 -14.59 -21.88 -21.99
CA TYR A 29 -14.12 -21.02 -20.90
C TYR A 29 -13.11 -21.74 -20.01
N ALA A 30 -11.91 -21.19 -19.86
CA ALA A 30 -10.89 -21.71 -18.96
C ALA A 30 -11.06 -21.08 -17.56
N PHE A 31 -11.26 -21.93 -16.55
CA PHE A 31 -11.35 -21.50 -15.16
C PHE A 31 -9.95 -21.30 -14.58
N GLY A 32 -9.33 -20.17 -14.93
CA GLY A 32 -7.97 -19.84 -14.52
C GLY A 32 -6.95 -20.80 -15.10
N ALA A 33 -5.97 -20.28 -15.84
CA ALA A 33 -4.71 -21.00 -15.95
C ALA A 33 -4.24 -21.26 -14.51
N ALA A 34 -3.76 -22.48 -14.22
CA ALA A 34 -3.23 -22.83 -12.92
C ALA A 34 -2.35 -21.68 -12.41
N ASP A 35 -2.75 -21.16 -11.26
CA ASP A 35 -2.48 -19.82 -10.78
C ASP A 35 -1.00 -19.42 -10.88
N GLU A 36 -0.66 -18.43 -11.71
CA GLU A 36 0.57 -17.65 -11.51
C GLU A 36 0.59 -16.94 -10.13
N THR A 37 -0.54 -16.95 -9.43
CA THR A 37 -0.75 -16.43 -8.08
C THR A 37 -0.75 -17.50 -6.98
N ALA A 38 -0.63 -18.81 -7.30
CA ALA A 38 -0.52 -19.82 -6.25
C ALA A 38 0.86 -19.66 -5.58
N PRO A 39 0.91 -19.56 -4.25
CA PRO A 39 2.18 -19.50 -3.53
C PRO A 39 2.98 -20.76 -3.83
N LEU A 40 4.30 -20.60 -3.90
CA LEU A 40 5.20 -21.73 -4.02
C LEU A 40 5.03 -22.67 -2.81
N PRO A 41 5.27 -23.99 -2.95
CA PRO A 41 5.21 -24.90 -1.80
C PRO A 41 6.04 -24.42 -0.60
N GLU A 42 7.20 -23.82 -0.85
CA GLU A 42 8.05 -23.23 0.18
C GLU A 42 7.46 -21.96 0.81
N GLU A 43 6.71 -21.17 0.05
CA GLU A 43 5.99 -19.99 0.57
C GLU A 43 4.79 -20.42 1.41
N GLN A 44 4.08 -21.48 1.01
CA GLN A 44 3.00 -22.05 1.81
C GLN A 44 3.54 -22.63 3.13
N ALA A 45 4.63 -23.41 3.07
CA ALA A 45 5.29 -23.91 4.27
C ALA A 45 5.73 -22.77 5.20
N LEU A 46 6.28 -21.68 4.66
CA LEU A 46 6.61 -20.50 5.44
C LEU A 46 5.37 -19.90 6.13
N GLN A 47 4.25 -19.75 5.43
CA GLN A 47 3.01 -19.23 6.00
C GLN A 47 2.52 -20.12 7.16
N GLU A 48 2.58 -21.44 7.01
CA GLU A 48 2.21 -22.39 8.06
C GLU A 48 3.11 -22.25 9.30
N GLU A 49 4.42 -22.12 9.12
CA GLU A 49 5.38 -21.92 10.22
C GLU A 49 5.17 -20.56 10.93
N GLU A 50 4.87 -19.49 10.19
CA GLU A 50 4.56 -18.16 10.75
C GLU A 50 3.27 -18.16 11.56
N LEU A 51 2.24 -18.87 11.09
CA LEU A 51 0.99 -19.05 11.83
C LEU A 51 1.23 -19.82 13.13
N PHE A 52 2.07 -20.86 13.10
CA PHE A 52 2.41 -21.63 14.29
C PHE A 52 3.27 -20.83 15.27
N GLU A 53 4.20 -19.99 14.80
CA GLU A 53 4.95 -19.04 15.63
C GLU A 53 4.01 -18.06 16.34
N ALA A 54 3.04 -17.48 15.62
CA ALA A 54 2.05 -16.57 16.19
C ALA A 54 1.18 -17.25 17.26
N TYR A 55 0.81 -18.50 17.05
CA TYR A 55 0.09 -19.31 18.04
C TYR A 55 0.93 -19.51 19.33
N LEU A 56 2.20 -19.88 19.20
CA LEU A 56 3.09 -20.05 20.36
C LEU A 56 3.30 -18.74 21.11
N ALA A 57 3.46 -17.61 20.39
CA ALA A 57 3.56 -16.29 21.01
C ALA A 57 2.32 -15.97 21.87
N ALA A 58 1.12 -16.15 21.32
CA ALA A 58 -0.12 -15.94 22.06
C ALA A 58 -0.23 -16.87 23.30
N ARG A 59 0.26 -18.10 23.20
CA ARG A 59 0.28 -19.05 24.32
C ARG A 59 1.27 -18.64 25.41
N VAL A 60 2.44 -18.11 25.04
CA VAL A 60 3.40 -17.53 25.99
C VAL A 60 2.75 -16.36 26.73
N ASP A 61 2.07 -15.46 26.04
CA ASP A 61 1.38 -14.31 26.65
C ASP A 61 0.31 -14.75 27.67
N GLN A 62 -0.50 -15.75 27.31
CA GLN A 62 -1.51 -16.32 28.23
C GLN A 62 -0.85 -16.92 29.48
N THR A 63 0.25 -17.66 29.32
CA THR A 63 0.94 -18.27 30.46
C THR A 63 1.64 -17.23 31.33
N VAL A 64 2.19 -16.15 30.74
CA VAL A 64 2.74 -15.03 31.51
C VAL A 64 1.64 -14.36 32.33
N ALA A 65 0.47 -14.10 31.75
CA ALA A 65 -0.68 -13.56 32.49
C ALA A 65 -1.13 -14.48 33.64
N LYS A 66 -1.07 -15.80 33.44
CA LYS A 66 -1.32 -16.81 34.49
C LYS A 66 -0.26 -16.77 35.60
N VAL A 67 1.02 -16.62 35.27
CA VAL A 67 2.10 -16.44 36.26
C VAL A 67 1.84 -15.20 37.12
N GLU A 68 1.46 -14.09 36.48
CA GLU A 68 1.16 -12.84 37.18
C GLU A 68 -0.05 -12.97 38.10
N SER A 69 -1.13 -13.63 37.66
CA SER A 69 -2.31 -13.85 38.49
C SER A 69 -2.01 -14.73 39.72
N VAL A 70 -1.27 -15.83 39.55
CA VAL A 70 -0.86 -16.70 40.65
C VAL A 70 0.09 -15.97 41.61
N ARG A 71 0.97 -15.10 41.08
CA ARG A 71 1.84 -14.25 41.91
C ARG A 71 1.02 -13.31 42.80
N ILE A 72 -0.03 -12.70 42.26
CA ILE A 72 -0.96 -11.85 43.04
C ILE A 72 -1.67 -12.68 44.12
N GLU A 73 -2.15 -13.88 43.79
CA GLU A 73 -2.77 -14.79 44.77
C GLU A 73 -1.83 -15.16 45.93
N LEU A 74 -0.55 -15.42 45.62
CA LEU A 74 0.48 -15.73 46.60
C LEU A 74 0.82 -14.50 47.47
N ALA A 75 0.92 -13.32 46.86
CA ALA A 75 1.18 -12.08 47.59
C ALA A 75 0.10 -11.77 48.64
N ALA A 76 -1.16 -12.16 48.38
CA ALA A 76 -2.24 -12.02 49.35
C ALA A 76 -2.07 -12.95 50.57
N ASN A 77 -1.50 -14.15 50.40
CA ASN A 77 -1.27 -15.12 51.49
C ASN A 77 0.12 -15.78 51.35
N PRO A 78 1.21 -15.11 51.79
CA PRO A 78 2.57 -15.59 51.54
C PRO A 78 2.93 -16.91 52.23
N SER A 79 2.23 -17.27 53.31
CA SER A 79 2.47 -18.51 54.07
C SER A 79 1.80 -19.76 53.45
N ASP A 80 1.03 -19.61 52.38
CA ASP A 80 0.35 -20.71 51.72
C ASP A 80 1.29 -21.44 50.74
N LEU A 81 1.87 -22.55 51.21
CA LEU A 81 2.81 -23.36 50.42
C LEU A 81 2.19 -23.91 49.12
N ARG A 82 0.87 -24.15 49.07
CA ARG A 82 0.21 -24.64 47.86
C ARG A 82 0.19 -23.57 46.76
N LYS A 83 0.07 -22.29 47.15
CA LYS A 83 0.17 -21.17 46.20
C LYS A 83 1.58 -21.00 45.67
N ALA A 84 2.59 -21.20 46.51
CA ALA A 84 3.99 -21.16 46.10
C ALA A 84 4.32 -22.26 45.07
N ASP A 85 3.85 -23.49 45.31
CA ASP A 85 4.02 -24.61 44.36
C ASP A 85 3.32 -24.33 43.01
N ARG A 86 2.08 -23.82 43.05
CA ARG A 86 1.36 -23.40 41.82
C ARG A 86 2.12 -22.32 41.04
N LEU A 87 2.77 -21.38 41.71
CA LEU A 87 3.58 -20.36 41.06
C LEU A 87 4.80 -20.99 40.36
N LEU A 88 5.50 -21.89 41.03
CA LEU A 88 6.66 -22.59 40.46
C LEU A 88 6.26 -23.39 39.22
N GLN A 89 5.15 -24.12 39.26
CA GLN A 89 4.62 -24.85 38.11
C GLN A 89 4.28 -23.92 36.94
N ALA A 90 3.60 -22.79 37.20
CA ALA A 90 3.26 -21.82 36.16
C ALA A 90 4.51 -21.18 35.53
N VAL A 91 5.54 -20.90 36.34
CA VAL A 91 6.83 -20.37 35.84
C VAL A 91 7.55 -21.42 34.99
N GLN A 92 7.56 -22.69 35.41
CA GLN A 92 8.16 -23.77 34.63
C GLN A 92 7.46 -23.94 33.28
N GLU A 93 6.13 -23.92 33.26
CA GLU A 93 5.33 -23.96 32.04
C GLU A 93 5.67 -22.77 31.11
N ALA A 94 5.82 -21.56 31.66
CA ALA A 94 6.20 -20.38 30.89
C ALA A 94 7.59 -20.51 30.25
N LEU A 95 8.56 -21.11 30.96
CA LEU A 95 9.91 -21.34 30.45
C LEU A 95 9.90 -22.35 29.30
N ILE A 96 9.21 -23.48 29.47
CA ILE A 96 9.08 -24.50 28.42
C ILE A 96 8.49 -23.89 27.14
N LEU A 97 7.41 -23.10 27.26
CA LEU A 97 6.77 -22.46 26.11
C LEU A 97 7.66 -21.43 25.42
N ARG A 98 8.52 -20.73 26.17
CA ARG A 98 9.51 -19.80 25.60
C ARG A 98 10.56 -20.56 24.80
N ASP A 99 11.09 -21.65 25.34
CA ASP A 99 12.06 -22.49 24.65
C ASP A 99 11.46 -23.09 23.36
N GLU A 100 10.21 -23.56 23.41
CA GLU A 100 9.46 -24.02 22.24
C GLU A 100 9.30 -22.93 21.18
N ARG A 101 8.91 -21.72 21.59
CA ARG A 101 8.76 -20.57 20.69
C ARG A 101 10.08 -20.19 20.04
N ASP A 102 11.18 -20.20 20.78
CA ASP A 102 12.49 -19.84 20.26
C ASP A 102 13.00 -20.89 19.25
N ALA A 103 12.80 -22.17 19.55
CA ALA A 103 13.04 -23.25 18.59
C ALA A 103 12.20 -23.09 17.31
N GLN A 104 10.93 -22.69 17.45
CA GLN A 104 10.05 -22.42 16.32
C GLN A 104 10.47 -21.20 15.49
N SER A 105 10.99 -20.15 16.14
CA SER A 105 11.53 -18.98 15.44
C SER A 105 12.72 -19.34 14.55
N ALA A 106 13.56 -20.28 14.99
CA ALA A 106 14.68 -20.78 14.20
C ALA A 106 14.20 -21.56 12.96
N LYS A 107 13.15 -22.37 13.08
CA LYS A 107 12.52 -23.06 11.93
C LYS A 107 11.92 -22.07 10.93
N THR A 108 11.19 -21.08 11.43
CA THR A 108 10.59 -20.04 10.60
C THR A 108 11.67 -19.25 9.85
N ALA A 109 12.80 -18.95 10.50
CA ALA A 109 13.96 -18.32 9.84
C ALA A 109 14.54 -19.19 8.70
N GLN A 110 14.64 -20.51 8.90
CA GLN A 110 15.06 -21.44 7.84
C GLN A 110 14.06 -21.51 6.69
N ALA A 111 12.76 -21.56 7.00
CA ALA A 111 11.69 -21.53 6.00
C ALA A 111 11.72 -20.25 5.16
N ARG A 112 12.00 -19.09 5.78
CA ARG A 112 12.17 -17.81 5.06
C ARG A 112 13.33 -17.84 4.08
N ILE A 113 14.46 -18.45 4.46
CA ILE A 113 15.62 -18.61 3.57
C ILE A 113 15.25 -19.52 2.40
N ALA A 114 14.58 -20.66 2.68
CA ALA A 114 14.15 -21.60 1.65
C ALA A 114 13.16 -20.97 0.66
N ALA A 115 12.16 -20.23 1.14
CA ALA A 115 11.18 -19.53 0.31
C ALA A 115 11.85 -18.49 -0.61
N ARG A 116 12.83 -17.73 -0.10
CA ARG A 116 13.61 -16.79 -0.92
C ARG A 116 14.41 -17.50 -2.00
N ALA A 117 15.12 -18.58 -1.64
CA ALA A 117 15.89 -19.36 -2.61
C ALA A 117 14.99 -20.02 -3.67
N ALA A 118 13.77 -20.45 -3.32
CA ALA A 118 12.79 -20.97 -4.27
C ALA A 118 12.34 -19.88 -5.25
N ARG A 119 12.05 -18.67 -4.74
CA ARG A 119 11.64 -17.53 -5.56
C ARG A 119 12.73 -17.06 -6.52
N GLU A 120 13.99 -17.08 -6.09
CA GLU A 120 15.14 -16.76 -6.94
C GLU A 120 15.32 -17.76 -8.09
N LYS A 121 15.05 -19.06 -7.88
CA LYS A 121 15.12 -20.07 -8.96
C LYS A 121 14.06 -19.90 -10.03
N ILE A 122 12.91 -19.35 -9.66
CA ILE A 122 11.75 -19.20 -10.54
C ILE A 122 11.74 -17.83 -11.21
N SER A 123 12.37 -16.82 -10.60
CA SER A 123 12.63 -15.56 -11.30
C SER A 123 13.60 -15.82 -12.44
N PRO A 124 13.19 -15.69 -13.72
CA PRO A 124 14.15 -15.73 -14.81
C PRO A 124 15.16 -14.60 -14.56
N ALA A 125 16.45 -14.90 -14.75
CA ALA A 125 17.46 -13.86 -14.88
C ALA A 125 16.90 -12.82 -15.86
N ALA A 126 16.62 -11.61 -15.36
CA ALA A 126 16.06 -10.57 -16.19
C ALA A 126 16.97 -10.44 -17.44
N PRO A 127 16.42 -10.43 -18.66
CA PRO A 127 17.23 -10.03 -19.81
C PRO A 127 17.82 -8.65 -19.48
N ASP A 128 19.12 -8.50 -19.67
CA ASP A 128 19.93 -7.28 -19.41
C ASP A 128 19.41 -6.00 -20.11
N ASP A 129 18.28 -6.08 -20.83
CA ASP A 129 17.67 -5.00 -21.62
C ASP A 129 16.45 -4.34 -20.97
N LEU A 130 16.07 -4.70 -19.72
CA LEU A 130 15.04 -3.93 -19.02
C LEU A 130 15.64 -2.61 -18.48
N PRO A 131 15.08 -1.44 -18.84
CA PRO A 131 15.61 -0.16 -18.37
C PRO A 131 15.52 -0.12 -16.85
N VAL A 132 16.68 -0.05 -16.21
CA VAL A 132 16.83 0.14 -14.77
C VAL A 132 15.97 1.32 -14.36
N GLN A 133 14.88 1.06 -13.63
CA GLN A 133 14.15 2.11 -12.92
C GLN A 133 15.07 2.62 -11.82
N SER A 134 15.87 3.61 -12.18
CA SER A 134 16.71 4.35 -11.26
C SER A 134 15.82 5.27 -10.42
N ASP A 135 15.87 5.11 -9.10
CA ASP A 135 15.27 6.05 -8.13
C ASP A 135 15.80 7.49 -8.30
N ARG A 136 16.92 7.66 -9.03
CA ARG A 136 17.45 8.96 -9.42
C ARG A 136 17.00 9.30 -10.85
N PRO A 137 16.22 10.39 -11.03
CA PRO A 137 15.90 10.88 -12.36
C PRO A 137 17.18 11.13 -13.17
N THR A 138 17.18 10.72 -14.43
CA THR A 138 18.31 10.88 -15.34
C THR A 138 18.62 12.36 -15.54
N GLU A 139 19.88 12.67 -15.87
CA GLU A 139 20.32 14.05 -16.14
C GLU A 139 19.55 14.69 -17.30
N THR A 140 19.21 13.90 -18.32
CA THR A 140 18.39 14.33 -19.45
C THR A 140 16.97 14.72 -19.03
N PHE A 141 16.36 13.96 -18.12
CA PHE A 141 15.04 14.30 -17.57
C PHE A 141 15.11 15.57 -16.72
N ARG A 142 16.14 15.72 -15.90
CA ARG A 142 16.36 16.95 -15.12
C ARG A 142 16.53 18.17 -16.02
N ALA A 143 17.35 18.07 -17.06
CA ALA A 143 17.55 19.15 -18.03
C ALA A 143 16.23 19.50 -18.76
N GLN A 144 15.44 18.50 -19.14
CA GLN A 144 14.15 18.72 -19.80
C GLN A 144 13.12 19.38 -18.88
N GLN A 145 13.11 19.02 -17.59
CA GLN A 145 12.27 19.68 -16.59
C GLN A 145 12.71 21.12 -16.33
N ALA A 146 14.02 21.39 -16.25
CA ALA A 146 14.55 22.75 -16.10
C ALA A 146 14.14 23.64 -17.29
N ALA A 147 14.33 23.15 -18.52
CA ALA A 147 13.92 23.88 -19.72
C ALA A 147 12.40 24.13 -19.79
N ARG A 148 11.57 23.20 -19.27
CA ARG A 148 10.12 23.43 -19.16
C ARG A 148 9.80 24.50 -18.11
N ALA A 149 10.46 24.48 -16.96
CA ALA A 149 10.28 25.47 -15.92
C ALA A 149 10.67 26.88 -16.40
N GLU A 150 11.79 27.00 -17.13
CA GLU A 150 12.23 28.27 -17.74
C GLU A 150 11.18 28.84 -18.71
N LYS A 151 10.63 28.02 -19.61
CA LYS A 151 9.57 28.45 -20.53
C LYS A 151 8.32 28.95 -19.81
N ILE A 152 7.98 28.32 -18.69
CA ILE A 152 6.84 28.72 -17.87
C ILE A 152 7.13 30.07 -17.20
N VAL A 153 8.32 30.25 -16.61
CA VAL A 153 8.74 31.52 -16.01
C VAL A 153 8.77 32.65 -17.04
N GLU A 154 9.29 32.39 -18.24
CA GLU A 154 9.31 33.36 -19.34
C GLU A 154 7.89 33.74 -19.78
N ALA A 155 6.98 32.77 -19.89
CA ALA A 155 5.57 33.02 -20.17
C ALA A 155 4.89 33.89 -19.09
N PHE A 156 5.31 33.77 -17.83
CA PHE A 156 4.80 34.59 -16.73
C PHE A 156 5.40 36.00 -16.68
N SER A 157 6.58 36.24 -17.30
CA SER A 157 7.24 37.55 -17.24
C SER A 157 6.47 38.68 -17.93
N ASN A 158 5.59 38.34 -18.88
CA ASN A 158 4.73 39.29 -19.59
C ASN A 158 3.28 39.33 -19.07
N THR A 159 2.98 38.64 -17.97
CA THR A 159 1.62 38.65 -17.39
C THR A 159 1.50 39.76 -16.35
N GLU A 160 0.42 40.54 -16.41
CA GLU A 160 0.07 41.47 -15.34
C GLU A 160 -0.01 40.71 -14.01
N ILE A 161 0.62 41.28 -12.97
CA ILE A 161 0.68 40.69 -11.63
C ILE A 161 -0.22 41.47 -10.66
N LYS A 162 -0.87 40.76 -9.75
CA LYS A 162 -1.61 41.31 -8.61
C LYS A 162 -1.01 40.80 -7.30
N THR A 163 -1.07 41.61 -6.26
CA THR A 163 -0.52 41.29 -4.95
C THR A 163 -1.63 40.80 -4.02
N CYS A 164 -1.45 39.64 -3.39
CA CYS A 164 -2.40 39.12 -2.41
C CYS A 164 -2.44 40.03 -1.16
N PRO A 165 -3.59 40.58 -0.76
CA PRO A 165 -3.67 41.46 0.40
C PRO A 165 -3.51 40.74 1.75
N HIS A 166 -3.59 39.41 1.78
CA HIS A 166 -3.45 38.62 3.00
C HIS A 166 -2.00 38.23 3.31
N CYS A 167 -1.19 37.96 2.28
CA CYS A 167 0.18 37.44 2.46
C CYS A 167 1.24 38.15 1.62
N ASN A 168 0.87 39.19 0.87
CA ASN A 168 1.73 39.98 -0.01
C ASN A 168 2.44 39.18 -1.13
N THR A 169 1.99 37.96 -1.43
CA THR A 169 2.51 37.18 -2.56
C THR A 169 2.04 37.78 -3.88
N THR A 170 2.97 38.03 -4.80
CA THR A 170 2.69 38.47 -6.18
C THR A 170 2.29 37.27 -7.03
N LEU A 171 1.11 37.33 -7.64
CA LEU A 171 0.55 36.27 -8.46
C LEU A 171 0.07 36.84 -9.81
N PRO A 172 0.00 36.01 -10.86
CA PRO A 172 -0.61 36.42 -12.13
C PRO A 172 -2.05 36.88 -11.91
N VAL A 173 -2.50 37.93 -12.63
CA VAL A 173 -3.89 38.43 -12.56
C VAL A 173 -4.93 37.35 -12.89
N THR A 174 -4.56 36.37 -13.71
CA THR A 174 -5.37 35.19 -14.05
C THR A 174 -5.58 34.21 -12.88
N SER A 175 -4.84 34.35 -11.77
CA SER A 175 -4.97 33.47 -10.61
C SER A 175 -6.25 33.78 -9.84
N THR A 176 -7.11 32.78 -9.69
CA THR A 176 -8.37 32.89 -8.92
C THR A 176 -8.14 32.72 -7.42
N LEU A 177 -7.06 32.04 -7.03
CA LEU A 177 -6.72 31.72 -5.65
C LEU A 177 -5.23 31.99 -5.38
N CYS A 178 -4.94 32.48 -4.18
CA CYS A 178 -3.60 32.57 -3.63
C CYS A 178 -3.25 31.28 -2.89
N PHE A 179 -1.95 30.93 -2.83
CA PHE A 179 -1.45 29.79 -2.04
C PHE A 179 -1.76 29.89 -0.55
N CYS A 180 -2.01 31.10 -0.02
CA CYS A 180 -2.47 31.29 1.35
C CYS A 180 -3.98 31.02 1.55
N GLY A 181 -4.69 30.61 0.50
CA GLY A 181 -6.14 30.36 0.51
C GLY A 181 -7.02 31.58 0.19
N TYR A 182 -6.43 32.76 -0.06
CA TYR A 182 -7.20 33.96 -0.42
C TYR A 182 -7.79 33.85 -1.84
N ASN A 183 -9.09 34.10 -2.00
CA ASN A 183 -9.80 33.99 -3.27
C ASN A 183 -10.01 35.37 -3.92
N PHE A 184 -9.36 35.60 -5.07
CA PHE A 184 -9.43 36.87 -5.80
C PHE A 184 -10.78 37.08 -6.49
N SER A 185 -11.48 36.01 -6.87
CA SER A 185 -12.79 36.07 -7.55
C SER A 185 -13.89 36.69 -6.68
N ARG A 186 -13.71 36.77 -5.36
CA ARG A 186 -14.66 37.43 -4.45
C ARG A 186 -14.55 38.95 -4.42
N HIS A 187 -13.44 39.53 -4.87
CA HIS A 187 -13.20 40.97 -4.81
C HIS A 187 -13.17 41.68 -6.17
N ASP A 188 -13.15 40.94 -7.28
CA ASP A 188 -13.18 41.49 -8.65
C ASP A 188 -14.60 41.84 -9.16
N PHE A 189 -15.60 42.05 -8.28
CA PHE A 189 -16.95 42.51 -8.65
C PHE A 189 -17.04 44.01 -9.02
N MET A 190 -15.94 44.59 -9.49
CA MET A 190 -15.90 45.90 -10.16
C MET A 190 -15.35 45.68 -11.56
N LEU A 191 -16.24 45.28 -12.48
CA LEU A 191 -15.96 45.18 -13.91
C LEU A 191 -15.35 46.48 -14.44
N PRO A 192 -14.22 46.44 -15.16
CA PRO A 192 -13.82 47.56 -16.02
C PRO A 192 -14.92 47.75 -17.06
N ARG A 193 -15.40 49.00 -17.19
CA ARG A 193 -16.29 49.39 -18.30
C ARG A 193 -15.65 48.95 -19.61
N ALA A 194 -16.43 48.24 -20.43
CA ALA A 194 -16.09 47.98 -21.81
C ALA A 194 -15.65 49.30 -22.46
N VAL A 195 -14.40 49.35 -22.93
CA VAL A 195 -13.95 50.43 -23.79
C VAL A 195 -14.65 50.19 -25.12
N ASP A 196 -15.54 51.11 -25.49
CA ASP A 196 -16.19 51.13 -26.78
C ASP A 196 -15.13 51.11 -27.89
N ASN A 197 -15.17 50.07 -28.73
CA ASN A 197 -14.40 50.02 -29.98
C ASN A 197 -14.97 51.09 -30.94
N SER A 198 -14.44 52.30 -30.85
CA SER A 198 -14.65 53.34 -31.85
C SER A 198 -13.89 52.98 -33.12
N LEU A 199 -14.68 52.80 -34.16
CA LEU A 199 -14.39 52.84 -35.59
C LEU A 199 -13.29 53.86 -35.96
N ASP A 200 -12.30 53.39 -36.73
CA ASP A 200 -11.55 54.13 -37.76
C ASP A 200 -11.14 53.04 -38.80
N ALA A 201 -11.77 52.83 -39.95
CA ALA A 201 -12.07 53.75 -41.05
C ALA A 201 -10.83 54.54 -41.54
N ASP A 202 -9.88 53.86 -42.19
CA ASP A 202 -9.39 54.31 -43.50
C ASP A 202 -8.33 53.38 -44.11
N LYS A 203 -8.63 52.82 -45.29
CA LYS A 203 -7.60 52.64 -46.31
C LYS A 203 -8.22 52.59 -47.72
N PRO A 204 -7.81 53.48 -48.64
CA PRO A 204 -8.40 53.60 -49.97
C PRO A 204 -7.89 52.52 -50.94
N ARG A 205 -8.80 52.08 -51.81
CA ARG A 205 -8.53 51.35 -53.06
C ARG A 205 -7.61 52.18 -53.96
N SER A 206 -6.56 51.56 -54.50
CA SER A 206 -5.94 51.98 -55.75
C SER A 206 -6.05 50.84 -56.76
N LYS A 207 -6.44 51.23 -57.98
CA LYS A 207 -6.58 50.41 -59.18
C LYS A 207 -5.22 50.07 -59.78
#